data_AF-A0A537MVD7-F1
#
_entry.id   AF-A0A537MVD7-F1
#
_cell.length_a   1.000
_cell.length_b   1.000
_cell.length_c   1.000
_cell.angle_alpha   90.00
_cell.angle_beta   90.00
_cell.angle_gamma   90.00
#
_symmetry.space_group_name_H-M   'P 1'
#
loop_
_entity.id
_entity.type
_entity.pdbx_description
1 polymer ?
#
loop_
_entity_poly.entity_id
_entity_poly.type
_entity_poly.pdbx_seq_one_letter_code
_entity_poly.pdbx_strand_id
1 'polypeptide(L)'
;MQHSHGAEFREIAQFTPFDGSAGTRVATTSTTTGANLLVSGVAGQGGTGASVLKYELVRPNAHATTLQAVRLGQIWSGKGSQAASLGGD
;
A
#
# COMPACT_ATOMS: atom_id res chain seq x y z
N MET A 1 41.83 -3.12 -0.75
CA MET A 1 40.61 -2.92 -1.58
C MET A 1 39.43 -2.82 -0.63
N GLN A 2 38.90 -1.61 -0.44
CA GLN A 2 37.70 -1.38 0.35
C GLN A 2 36.51 -1.64 -0.57
N HIS A 3 35.72 -2.68 -0.28
CA HIS A 3 34.47 -2.86 -0.97
C HIS A 3 33.42 -1.94 -0.34
N SER A 4 33.11 -0.83 -1.01
CA SER A 4 31.94 -0.01 -0.70
C SER A 4 30.68 -0.78 -1.08
N HIS A 5 30.24 -1.69 -0.22
CA HIS A 5 28.99 -2.43 -0.39
C HIS A 5 27.92 -1.82 0.53
N GLY A 6 27.29 -0.75 0.07
CA GLY A 6 26.07 -0.24 0.68
C GLY A 6 25.15 0.22 -0.43
N ALA A 7 24.03 -0.47 -0.62
CA ALA A 7 22.95 0.09 -1.42
C ALA A 7 22.44 1.33 -0.68
N GLU A 8 22.45 2.49 -1.34
CA GLU A 8 21.77 3.67 -0.81
C GLU A 8 20.27 3.48 -1.00
N PHE A 9 19.55 3.28 0.11
CA PHE A 9 18.10 3.20 0.09
C PHE A 9 17.52 4.62 0.15
N ARG A 10 16.63 4.92 -0.80
CA ARG A 10 15.87 6.17 -0.83
C ARG A 10 14.38 5.84 -0.84
N GLU A 11 13.62 6.49 0.02
CA GLU A 11 12.15 6.45 -0.06
C GLU A 11 11.68 7.10 -1.37
N ILE A 12 10.79 6.42 -2.09
CA ILE A 12 10.25 6.91 -3.37
C ILE A 12 8.74 7.11 -3.34
N ALA A 13 8.05 6.73 -2.27
CA ALA A 13 6.61 6.93 -2.11
C ALA A 13 6.21 6.89 -0.63
N GLN A 14 5.30 7.78 -0.25
CA GLN A 14 4.64 7.79 1.05
C GLN A 14 3.18 8.25 0.86
N PHE A 15 2.24 7.58 1.51
CA PHE A 15 0.83 7.97 1.50
C PHE A 15 0.10 7.39 2.71
N THR A 16 -1.08 7.95 3.04
CA THR A 16 -1.90 7.56 4.18
C THR A 16 -3.19 6.89 3.69
N PRO A 17 -3.28 5.55 3.69
CA PRO A 17 -4.44 4.83 3.13
C PRO A 17 -5.66 4.82 4.06
N PHE A 18 -5.44 4.89 5.37
CA PHE A 18 -6.47 4.88 6.40
C PHE A 18 -6.17 5.94 7.45
N ASP A 19 -7.22 6.50 8.04
CA ASP A 19 -7.20 7.47 9.14
C ASP A 19 -7.24 6.81 10.53
N GLY A 20 -7.52 5.50 10.58
CA GLY A 20 -7.59 4.70 11.80
C GLY A 20 -6.22 4.24 12.33
N SER A 21 -6.13 4.04 13.65
CA SER A 21 -4.89 3.66 14.37
C SER A 21 -4.61 2.14 14.42
N ALA A 22 -5.46 1.30 13.83
CA ALA A 22 -5.47 -0.15 14.03
C ALA A 22 -4.40 -0.95 13.27
N GLY A 23 -3.30 -0.29 12.88
CA GLY A 23 -2.25 -0.88 12.04
C GLY A 23 -2.66 -1.02 10.57
N THR A 24 -1.67 -1.19 9.70
CA THR A 24 -1.85 -1.36 8.26
C THR A 24 -1.12 -2.62 7.80
N ARG A 25 -1.75 -3.39 6.91
CA ARG A 25 -1.12 -4.51 6.20
C ARG A 25 -1.00 -4.18 4.73
N VAL A 26 0.09 -4.59 4.10
CA VAL A 26 0.37 -4.29 2.70
C VAL A 26 0.81 -5.56 1.97
N ALA A 27 0.31 -5.77 0.76
CA ALA A 27 0.73 -6.84 -0.13
C ALA A 27 0.78 -6.33 -1.58
N THR A 28 1.69 -6.87 -2.38
CA THR A 28 1.75 -6.59 -3.83
C THR A 28 1.16 -7.75 -4.60
N THR A 29 0.32 -7.46 -5.60
CA THR A 29 -0.15 -8.47 -6.55
C THR A 29 0.47 -8.24 -7.91
N SER A 30 1.12 -9.26 -8.46
CA SER A 30 1.59 -9.23 -9.85
C SER A 30 0.41 -9.48 -10.78
N THR A 31 0.24 -8.62 -11.77
CA THR A 31 -0.67 -8.81 -12.91
C THR A 31 0.15 -9.00 -14.17
N THR A 32 -0.48 -9.45 -15.25
CA THR A 32 0.16 -9.55 -16.57
C THR A 32 0.60 -8.19 -17.14
N THR A 33 0.05 -7.10 -16.61
CA THR A 33 0.29 -5.72 -17.06
C THR A 33 1.07 -4.86 -16.06
N GLY A 34 1.46 -5.39 -14.89
CA GLY A 34 2.13 -4.62 -13.85
C GLY A 34 1.98 -5.21 -12.45
N ALA A 35 2.05 -4.36 -11.43
CA ALA A 35 1.79 -4.75 -10.04
C ALA A 35 0.85 -3.76 -9.37
N ASN A 36 -0.08 -4.27 -8.57
CA ASN A 36 -0.93 -3.44 -7.70
C ASN A 36 -0.49 -3.57 -6.26
N LEU A 37 -0.81 -2.55 -5.47
CA LEU A 37 -0.62 -2.54 -4.03
C LEU A 37 -1.97 -2.71 -3.34
N LEU A 38 -2.12 -3.78 -2.58
CA LEU A 38 -3.25 -4.00 -1.68
C LEU A 38 -2.89 -3.48 -0.30
N VAL A 39 -3.75 -2.66 0.27
CA VAL A 39 -3.55 -2.07 1.59
C VAL A 39 -4.78 -2.33 2.44
N SER A 40 -4.61 -3.02 3.56
CA SER A 40 -5.68 -3.27 4.52
C SER A 40 -5.49 -2.46 5.80
N GLY A 41 -6.61 -2.00 6.35
CA GLY A 41 -6.68 -1.23 7.58
C GLY A 41 -8.12 -1.15 8.07
N VAL A 42 -8.33 -0.35 9.11
CA VAL A 42 -9.65 -0.12 9.71
C VAL A 42 -10.06 1.31 9.42
N ALA A 43 -11.27 1.48 8.88
CA ALA A 43 -11.82 2.76 8.49
C ALA A 43 -12.44 3.49 9.70
N GLY A 44 -12.09 4.76 9.87
CA GLY A 44 -12.79 5.71 10.74
C GLY A 44 -12.50 5.61 12.25
N GLN A 45 -12.79 6.71 12.95
CA GLN A 45 -12.78 6.80 14.40
C GLN A 45 -13.90 5.92 14.98
N GLY A 46 -13.51 4.84 15.66
CA GLY A 46 -14.44 3.87 16.25
C GLY A 46 -14.04 2.42 15.98
N GLY A 47 -13.21 2.17 14.95
CA GLY A 47 -12.50 0.90 14.81
C GLY A 47 -13.39 -0.33 14.55
N THR A 48 -14.52 -0.19 13.86
CA THR A 48 -15.48 -1.30 13.66
C THR A 48 -15.59 -1.81 12.23
N GLY A 49 -14.95 -1.17 11.25
CA GLY A 49 -14.98 -1.56 9.84
C GLY A 49 -13.58 -1.77 9.28
N ALA A 50 -13.24 -3.00 8.91
CA ALA A 50 -12.03 -3.32 8.19
C ALA A 50 -12.26 -3.19 6.68
N SER A 51 -11.27 -2.68 5.96
CA SER A 51 -11.31 -2.52 4.51
C SER A 51 -10.01 -2.94 3.85
N VAL A 52 -10.09 -3.33 2.58
CA VAL A 52 -8.94 -3.51 1.69
C VAL A 52 -9.09 -2.56 0.51
N LEU A 53 -8.11 -1.69 0.36
CA LEU A 53 -8.00 -0.72 -0.73
C LEU A 53 -6.95 -1.20 -1.72
N LYS A 54 -7.24 -1.04 -3.01
CA LYS A 54 -6.33 -1.33 -4.11
C LYS A 54 -5.75 -0.02 -4.66
N TYR A 55 -4.44 0.00 -4.85
CA TYR A 55 -3.68 1.12 -5.37
C TYR A 55 -2.80 0.71 -6.54
N GLU A 56 -2.52 1.66 -7.41
CA GLU A 56 -1.45 1.62 -8.41
C GLU A 56 -0.35 2.61 -8.01
N LEU A 57 0.93 2.24 -8.19
CA LEU A 57 2.04 3.16 -8.01
C LEU A 57 2.47 3.68 -9.38
N VAL A 58 2.15 4.93 -9.68
CA VAL A 58 2.42 5.54 -10.99
C VAL A 58 3.54 6.56 -10.89
N ARG A 59 4.31 6.68 -11.96
CA ARG A 59 5.22 7.81 -12.14
C ARG A 59 4.42 9.00 -12.67
N PRO A 60 4.33 10.14 -11.96
CA PRO A 60 3.46 11.24 -12.36
C PRO A 60 3.91 11.97 -13.65
N ASN A 61 5.21 11.91 -13.97
CA ASN A 61 5.77 12.42 -15.23
C ASN A 61 7.13 11.76 -15.53
N ALA A 62 7.66 11.89 -16.75
CA ALA A 62 8.90 11.22 -17.18
C ALA A 62 10.11 11.46 -16.26
N HIS A 63 10.23 12.65 -15.66
CA HIS A 63 11.36 13.05 -14.83
C HIS A 63 11.19 12.75 -13.34
N ALA A 64 10.02 12.27 -12.91
CA ALA A 64 9.74 12.05 -11.50
C ALA A 64 10.61 10.93 -10.90
N THR A 65 11.23 11.23 -9.77
CA THR A 65 12.05 10.30 -8.98
C THR A 65 11.28 9.65 -7.82
N THR A 66 10.01 10.03 -7.66
CA THR A 66 9.02 9.51 -6.72
C THR A 66 7.80 8.96 -7.46
N LEU A 67 7.07 8.06 -6.80
CA LEU A 67 5.84 7.45 -7.29
C LEU A 67 4.64 8.01 -6.51
N GLN A 68 3.52 8.13 -7.20
CA GLN A 68 2.23 8.49 -6.62
C GLN A 68 1.39 7.22 -6.44
N ALA A 69 0.83 7.04 -5.24
CA ALA A 69 -0.18 6.01 -4.99
C ALA A 69 -1.55 6.50 -5.45
N VAL A 70 -2.07 5.91 -6.53
CA VAL A 70 -3.40 6.19 -7.08
C VAL A 70 -4.37 5.11 -6.57
N ARG A 71 -5.39 5.52 -5.81
CA ARG A 71 -6.42 4.58 -5.32
C ARG A 71 -7.30 4.13 -6.47
N LEU A 72 -7.28 2.84 -6.78
CA LEU A 72 -8.14 2.22 -7.79
C LEU A 72 -9.53 1.88 -7.23
N GLY A 73 -9.64 1.61 -5.92
CA GLY A 73 -10.93 1.37 -5.27
C GLY A 73 -10.83 0.60 -3.97
N GLN A 74 -11.99 0.32 -3.37
CA GLN A 74 -12.12 -0.65 -2.28
C GLN A 74 -12.51 -2.01 -2.87
N ILE A 75 -11.75 -3.07 -2.57
CA ILE A 75 -12.01 -4.41 -3.10
C ILE A 75 -12.64 -5.35 -2.06
N TRP A 76 -12.58 -4.97 -0.79
CA TRP A 76 -13.23 -5.71 0.29
C TRP A 76 -13.54 -4.78 1.47
N SER A 77 -14.62 -5.09 2.18
CA SER A 77 -14.95 -4.50 3.48
C SER A 77 -15.67 -5.51 4.36
N GLY A 78 -15.45 -5.44 5.66
CA GLY A 78 -16.13 -6.27 6.65
C GLY A 78 -16.12 -5.65 8.04
N LYS A 79 -16.89 -6.22 8.97
CA LYS A 79 -16.81 -5.83 10.37
C LYS A 79 -15.50 -6.33 10.97
N GLY A 80 -14.80 -5.48 11.71
CA GLY A 80 -13.55 -5.86 12.35
C GLY A 80 -12.81 -4.67 12.94
N SER A 81 -12.05 -4.93 13.99
CA SER A 81 -11.20 -3.96 14.69
C SER A 81 -9.72 -4.08 14.34
N GLN A 82 -9.39 -4.92 13.35
CA GLN A 82 -8.04 -5.13 12.86
C GLN A 82 -8.02 -5.13 11.33
N ALA A 83 -6.85 -4.80 10.75
CA ALA A 83 -6.63 -4.95 9.31
C ALA A 83 -6.86 -6.40 8.87
N ALA A 84 -7.56 -6.58 7.76
CA ALA A 84 -7.79 -7.89 7.16
C ALA A 84 -6.46 -8.53 6.71
N SER A 85 -6.37 -9.85 6.77
CA SER A 85 -5.23 -10.58 6.22
C SER A 85 -5.21 -10.41 4.70
N LEU A 86 -4.04 -10.09 4.16
CA LEU A 86 -3.79 -10.06 2.73
C LEU A 86 -3.04 -11.34 2.37
N GLY A 87 -3.63 -12.17 1.52
CA GLY A 87 -3.01 -13.38 0.99
C GLY A 87 -2.83 -13.27 -0.53
N GLY A 88 -1.79 -13.92 -1.05
CA GLY A 88 -1.83 -14.44 -2.41
C GLY A 88 -2.62 -15.74 -2.40
N ASP A 89 -3.18 -16.10 -3.55
CA ASP A 89 -3.54 -17.50 -3.86
C ASP A 89 -2.32 -18.41 -3.61
#